data_AF-A0A3E0NNR3-F1
#
_entry.id   AF-A0A3E0NNR3-F1
#
_cell.length_a   1.000
_cell.length_b   1.000
_cell.length_c   1.000
_cell.angle_alpha   90.00
_cell.angle_beta   90.00
_cell.angle_gamma   90.00
#
_symmetry.space_group_name_H-M   'P 1'
#
loop_
_entity.id
_entity.type
_entity.pdbx_description
1 polymer ?
#
loop_
_entity_poly.entity_id
_entity_poly.type
_entity_poly.pdbx_seq_one_letter_code
_entity_poly.pdbx_strand_id
1 'polypeptide(L)'
;MSPEIPSTVPGAVHAAAAVLAAYLLGSVSFSYLIVRLLRGVDIRTVGSGNAGATNVLRVAGTPAGICALVLDIGKGVAAVVVARLLDVGPVVIAAVGVAAVLGHMYPVFFGLRGGKGVATAAGTLGSLAPLATLASLVVFLLVVAWKRYVSLGSIVVAATCPAFMVLLPTLRGRPVAWPLVAGAVAIGLLVTWKHRANIGRLLRGEEKRLGERAEVTSPPPGGEGGQRA
;
A
#
# COMPACT_ATOMS: atom_id res chain seq x y z
N MET A 1 42.83 31.53 -12.34
CA MET A 1 42.10 30.80 -11.28
C MET A 1 40.62 31.06 -11.52
N SER A 2 40.01 30.24 -12.38
CA SER A 2 38.59 30.36 -12.73
C SER A 2 37.75 29.78 -11.59
N PRO A 3 36.62 30.40 -11.23
CA PRO A 3 35.77 29.88 -10.16
C PRO A 3 35.17 28.54 -10.61
N GLU A 4 35.44 27.48 -9.85
CA GLU A 4 34.74 26.21 -9.99
C GLU A 4 33.26 26.42 -9.63
N ILE A 5 32.37 26.31 -10.62
CA ILE A 5 30.93 26.26 -10.38
C ILE A 5 30.64 24.93 -9.66
N PRO A 6 30.01 24.94 -8.47
CA PRO A 6 29.68 23.70 -7.77
C PRO A 6 28.76 22.82 -8.64
N SER A 7 29.17 21.57 -8.87
CA SER A 7 28.47 20.54 -9.65
C SER A 7 27.22 19.97 -8.93
N THR A 8 26.55 20.78 -8.11
CA THR A 8 25.45 20.34 -7.22
C THR A 8 24.08 20.32 -7.89
N VAL A 9 23.92 20.98 -9.05
CA VAL A 9 22.64 21.09 -9.77
C VAL A 9 22.18 19.77 -10.41
N PRO A 10 23.06 18.95 -11.05
CA PRO A 10 22.66 17.66 -11.60
C PRO A 10 22.06 16.74 -10.54
N GLY A 11 22.67 16.61 -9.36
CA GLY A 11 22.22 15.69 -8.32
C GLY A 11 20.80 15.97 -7.80
N ALA A 12 20.46 17.25 -7.61
CA ALA A 12 19.14 17.66 -7.13
C ALA A 12 18.03 17.40 -8.17
N VAL A 13 18.32 17.64 -9.46
CA VAL A 13 17.38 17.39 -10.56
C VAL A 13 17.09 15.88 -10.70
N HIS A 14 18.12 15.04 -10.66
CA HIS A 14 17.94 13.58 -10.70
C HIS A 14 17.15 13.07 -9.50
N ALA A 15 17.40 13.62 -8.30
CA ALA A 15 16.66 13.26 -7.10
C ALA A 15 15.17 13.64 -7.20
N ALA A 16 14.86 14.87 -7.63
CA ALA A 16 13.49 15.33 -7.80
C ALA A 16 12.75 14.52 -8.88
N ALA A 17 13.42 14.24 -10.01
CA ALA A 17 12.88 13.41 -11.08
C ALA A 17 12.59 11.98 -10.62
N ALA A 18 13.48 11.36 -9.84
CA ALA A 18 13.27 10.03 -9.29
C ALA A 18 12.07 9.97 -8.34
N VAL A 19 11.92 10.95 -7.44
CA VAL A 19 10.79 11.05 -6.52
C VAL A 19 9.47 11.26 -7.27
N LEU A 20 9.47 12.16 -8.26
CA LEU A 20 8.29 12.40 -9.10
C LEU A 20 7.90 11.16 -9.90
N ALA A 21 8.87 10.51 -10.56
CA ALA A 21 8.64 9.28 -11.31
C ALA A 21 8.07 8.16 -10.42
N ALA A 22 8.58 8.03 -9.20
CA ALA A 22 8.06 7.07 -8.23
C ALA A 22 6.60 7.38 -7.82
N TYR A 23 6.26 8.65 -7.60
CA TYR A 23 4.87 9.06 -7.34
C TYR A 23 3.94 8.76 -8.51
N LEU A 24 4.38 9.04 -9.75
CA LEU A 24 3.60 8.76 -10.96
C LEU A 24 3.41 7.26 -11.16
N LEU A 25 4.47 6.47 -10.98
CA LEU A 25 4.40 5.00 -11.01
C LEU A 25 3.45 4.47 -9.92
N GLY A 26 3.56 4.97 -8.70
CA GLY A 26 2.65 4.66 -7.60
C GLY A 26 1.19 5.01 -7.93
N SER A 27 0.98 6.11 -8.66
CA SER A 27 -0.33 6.60 -9.08
C SER A 27 -1.04 5.71 -10.10
N VAL A 28 -0.35 4.73 -10.70
CA VAL A 28 -0.99 3.70 -11.51
C VAL A 28 -1.78 2.76 -10.59
N SER A 29 -3.10 2.91 -10.55
CA SER A 29 -3.99 2.09 -9.74
C SER A 29 -4.38 0.81 -10.49
N PHE A 30 -3.56 -0.24 -10.37
CA PHE A 30 -3.86 -1.54 -11.00
C PHE A 30 -5.19 -2.13 -10.54
N SER A 31 -5.54 -1.94 -9.26
CA SER A 31 -6.84 -2.35 -8.73
C SER A 31 -8.01 -1.68 -9.45
N TYR A 32 -7.90 -0.38 -9.76
CA TYR A 32 -8.91 0.34 -10.56
C TYR A 32 -8.93 -0.19 -11.99
N LEU A 33 -7.77 -0.27 -12.64
CA LEU A 33 -7.66 -0.69 -14.04
C LEU A 33 -8.23 -2.10 -14.26
N ILE A 34 -7.85 -3.06 -13.42
CA ILE A 34 -8.31 -4.45 -13.52
C ILE A 34 -9.84 -4.55 -13.40
N VAL A 35 -10.44 -3.90 -12.41
CA VAL A 35 -11.90 -3.96 -12.23
C VAL A 35 -12.62 -3.21 -13.35
N ARG A 36 -12.10 -2.07 -13.78
CA ARG A 36 -12.68 -1.32 -14.91
C ARG A 36 -12.66 -2.14 -16.19
N LEU A 37 -11.57 -2.85 -16.48
CA LEU A 37 -11.43 -3.70 -17.66
C LEU A 37 -12.31 -4.96 -17.59
N LEU A 38 -12.36 -5.65 -16.44
CA LEU A 38 -13.06 -6.94 -16.31
C LEU A 38 -14.56 -6.80 -16.02
N ARG A 39 -14.98 -5.70 -15.39
CA ARG A 39 -16.35 -5.51 -14.88
C ARG A 39 -17.02 -4.24 -15.37
N GLY A 40 -16.29 -3.33 -16.04
CA GLY A 40 -16.85 -2.06 -16.52
C GLY A 40 -17.20 -1.04 -15.43
N VAL A 41 -17.00 -1.36 -14.15
CA VAL A 41 -17.38 -0.50 -13.01
C VAL A 41 -16.17 0.15 -12.34
N ASP A 42 -16.41 1.24 -11.63
CA ASP A 42 -15.41 1.84 -10.74
C ASP A 42 -15.31 1.01 -9.44
N ILE A 43 -14.13 0.47 -9.14
CA ILE A 43 -13.90 -0.33 -7.92
C ILE A 43 -14.27 0.43 -6.63
N ARG A 44 -14.28 1.76 -6.66
CA ARG A 44 -14.55 2.62 -5.52
C ARG A 44 -16.03 2.75 -5.20
N THR A 45 -16.91 2.28 -6.09
CA THR A 45 -18.36 2.29 -5.89
C THR A 45 -18.92 0.91 -5.53
N VAL A 46 -18.07 -0.13 -5.48
CA VAL A 46 -18.49 -1.52 -5.24
C VAL A 46 -17.68 -2.20 -4.13
N GLY A 47 -18.28 -3.23 -3.53
CA GLY A 47 -17.67 -4.00 -2.45
C GLY A 47 -17.41 -3.14 -1.20
N SER A 48 -16.13 -2.98 -0.85
CA SER A 48 -15.69 -2.12 0.25
C SER A 48 -15.46 -0.64 -0.15
N GLY A 49 -15.54 -0.32 -1.43
CA GLY A 49 -15.18 0.99 -1.98
C GLY A 49 -13.67 1.33 -1.95
N ASN A 50 -12.81 0.42 -1.47
CA ASN A 50 -11.36 0.61 -1.47
C ASN A 50 -10.73 0.15 -2.79
N ALA A 51 -9.87 0.96 -3.39
CA ALA A 51 -9.11 0.60 -4.59
C ALA A 51 -7.86 -0.23 -4.25
N GLY A 52 -8.06 -1.43 -3.71
CA GLY A 52 -6.97 -2.35 -3.37
C GLY A 52 -7.31 -3.81 -3.63
N ALA A 53 -6.28 -4.67 -3.67
CA ALA A 53 -6.38 -6.07 -4.06
C ALA A 53 -7.46 -6.88 -3.33
N THR A 54 -7.67 -6.65 -2.03
CA THR A 54 -8.75 -7.33 -1.27
C THR A 54 -10.14 -7.00 -1.81
N ASN A 55 -10.37 -5.78 -2.30
CA ASN A 55 -11.65 -5.43 -2.92
C ASN A 55 -11.75 -6.00 -4.33
N VAL A 56 -10.64 -6.01 -5.08
CA VAL A 56 -10.57 -6.67 -6.40
C VAL A 56 -10.94 -8.15 -6.27
N LEU A 57 -10.39 -8.84 -5.27
CA LEU A 57 -10.73 -10.24 -4.99
C LEU A 57 -12.24 -10.44 -4.76
N ARG A 58 -12.89 -9.52 -4.04
CA ARG A 58 -14.34 -9.57 -3.78
C ARG A 58 -15.20 -9.28 -5.02
N VAL A 59 -14.74 -8.41 -5.91
CA VAL A 59 -15.53 -7.89 -7.05
C VAL A 59 -15.26 -8.66 -8.35
N ALA A 60 -14.00 -9.05 -8.56
CA ALA A 60 -13.50 -9.65 -9.81
C ALA A 60 -12.91 -11.05 -9.62
N GLY A 61 -12.93 -11.60 -8.39
CA GLY A 61 -12.49 -12.96 -8.09
C GLY A 61 -11.00 -13.08 -7.77
N THR A 62 -10.60 -14.26 -7.30
CA THR A 62 -9.25 -14.54 -6.79
C THR A 62 -8.13 -14.26 -7.79
N PRO A 63 -8.20 -14.68 -9.06
CA PRO A 63 -7.12 -14.40 -10.03
C PRO A 63 -6.89 -12.91 -10.24
N ALA A 64 -7.97 -12.13 -10.37
CA ALA A 64 -7.89 -10.68 -10.51
C ALA A 64 -7.32 -10.01 -9.24
N GLY A 65 -7.72 -10.49 -8.06
CA GLY A 65 -7.19 -10.02 -6.78
C GLY A 65 -5.70 -10.28 -6.61
N ILE A 66 -5.22 -11.47 -6.97
CA ILE A 66 -3.80 -11.83 -6.95
C ILE A 66 -3.03 -10.98 -7.95
N CYS A 67 -3.54 -10.81 -9.17
CA CYS A 67 -2.91 -9.96 -10.19
C CYS A 67 -2.74 -8.52 -9.69
N ALA A 68 -3.79 -7.93 -9.13
CA ALA A 68 -3.74 -6.60 -8.55
C ALA A 68 -2.70 -6.51 -7.41
N LEU A 69 -2.64 -7.53 -6.54
CA LEU A 69 -1.68 -7.59 -5.45
C LEU A 69 -0.23 -7.61 -5.97
N VAL A 70 0.06 -8.49 -6.93
CA VAL A 70 1.40 -8.64 -7.52
C VAL A 70 1.83 -7.36 -8.21
N LEU A 71 0.96 -6.72 -8.99
CA LEU A 71 1.27 -5.47 -9.68
C LEU A 71 1.46 -4.30 -8.71
N ASP A 72 0.62 -4.19 -7.67
CA ASP A 72 0.76 -3.15 -6.65
C ASP A 72 2.01 -3.35 -5.76
N ILE A 73 2.47 -4.59 -5.53
CA ILE A 73 3.79 -4.89 -4.94
C ILE A 73 4.90 -4.52 -5.92
N GLY A 74 4.78 -4.97 -7.17
CA GLY A 74 5.78 -4.82 -8.22
C GLY A 74 6.12 -3.36 -8.49
N LYS A 75 5.16 -2.45 -8.48
CA LYS A 75 5.44 -1.01 -8.64
C LYS A 75 6.25 -0.42 -7.47
N GLY A 76 6.03 -0.90 -6.25
CA GLY A 76 6.84 -0.50 -5.09
C GLY A 76 8.27 -1.00 -5.18
N VAL A 77 8.45 -2.25 -5.63
CA VAL A 77 9.76 -2.84 -5.92
C VAL A 77 10.46 -2.05 -7.02
N ALA A 78 9.79 -1.82 -8.14
CA ALA A 78 10.34 -1.12 -9.29
C ALA A 78 10.80 0.30 -8.92
N ALA A 79 10.01 1.06 -8.15
CA ALA A 79 10.40 2.39 -7.69
C ALA A 79 11.75 2.38 -6.94
N VAL A 80 11.91 1.48 -5.97
CA VAL A 80 13.13 1.38 -5.16
C VAL A 80 14.31 0.85 -5.95
N VAL A 81 14.10 -0.17 -6.79
CA VAL A 81 15.17 -0.76 -7.63
C VAL A 81 15.69 0.28 -8.61
N VAL A 82 14.81 1.01 -9.30
CA VAL A 82 15.21 2.08 -10.22
C VAL A 82 16.00 3.16 -9.48
N ALA A 83 15.56 3.59 -8.29
CA ALA A 83 16.32 4.56 -7.51
C ALA A 83 17.74 4.06 -7.16
N ARG A 84 17.88 2.78 -6.78
CA ARG A 84 19.20 2.18 -6.52
C ARG A 84 20.07 2.09 -7.78
N LEU A 85 19.48 1.78 -8.93
CA LEU A 85 20.21 1.72 -10.20
C LEU A 85 20.67 3.11 -10.68
N LEU A 86 19.98 4.17 -10.27
CA LEU A 86 20.38 5.56 -10.48
C LEU A 86 21.44 6.06 -9.48
N ASP A 87 21.90 5.19 -8.57
CA ASP A 87 22.90 5.47 -7.53
C ASP A 87 22.61 6.74 -6.70
N VAL A 88 21.32 6.97 -6.42
CA VAL A 88 20.91 8.11 -5.60
C VAL A 88 21.10 7.79 -4.11
N GLY A 89 21.41 8.82 -3.32
CA GLY A 89 21.67 8.67 -1.89
C GLY A 89 20.48 8.09 -1.09
N PRO A 90 20.74 7.54 0.12
CA PRO A 90 19.73 6.84 0.92
C PRO A 90 18.52 7.71 1.32
N VAL A 91 18.71 9.02 1.43
CA VAL A 91 17.60 9.98 1.67
C VAL A 91 16.64 10.01 0.48
N VAL A 92 17.17 10.04 -0.75
CA VAL A 92 16.36 10.04 -1.98
C VAL A 92 15.68 8.69 -2.18
N ILE A 93 16.38 7.58 -1.90
CA ILE A 93 15.79 6.23 -1.92
C ILE A 93 14.60 6.13 -0.95
N ALA A 94 14.73 6.66 0.27
CA ALA A 94 13.64 6.70 1.24
C ALA A 94 12.46 7.55 0.72
N ALA A 95 12.75 8.73 0.18
CA ALA A 95 11.73 9.62 -0.39
C ALA A 95 10.99 8.99 -1.58
N VAL A 96 11.69 8.27 -2.45
CA VAL A 96 11.13 7.48 -3.56
C VAL A 96 10.14 6.44 -3.04
N GLY A 97 10.51 5.70 -1.98
CA GLY A 97 9.63 4.73 -1.37
C GLY A 97 8.34 5.36 -0.82
N VAL A 98 8.48 6.47 -0.11
CA VAL A 98 7.33 7.25 0.40
C VAL A 98 6.46 7.73 -0.75
N ALA A 99 7.06 8.28 -1.81
CA ALA A 99 6.37 8.81 -2.98
C ALA A 99 5.58 7.72 -3.73
N ALA A 100 6.14 6.53 -3.92
CA ALA A 100 5.44 5.41 -4.54
C ALA A 100 4.20 4.98 -3.74
N VAL A 101 4.31 4.89 -2.42
CA VAL A 101 3.17 4.57 -1.54
C VAL A 101 2.14 5.69 -1.55
N LEU A 102 2.58 6.95 -1.50
CA LEU A 102 1.71 8.12 -1.54
C LEU A 102 0.95 8.20 -2.86
N GLY A 103 1.60 7.92 -4.00
CA GLY A 103 0.99 7.81 -5.31
C GLY A 103 -0.11 6.74 -5.34
N HIS A 104 0.12 5.57 -4.74
CA HIS A 104 -0.94 4.56 -4.63
C HIS A 104 -2.14 5.05 -3.80
N MET A 105 -1.89 5.82 -2.74
CA MET A 105 -2.95 6.31 -1.84
C MET A 105 -3.75 7.48 -2.41
N TYR A 106 -3.07 8.36 -3.14
CA TYR A 106 -3.58 9.58 -3.74
C TYR A 106 -3.11 9.67 -5.21
N PRO A 107 -3.63 8.79 -6.07
CA PRO A 107 -3.17 8.68 -7.44
C PRO A 107 -3.67 9.85 -8.29
N VAL A 108 -2.75 10.59 -8.90
CA VAL A 108 -3.08 11.77 -9.73
C VAL A 108 -3.99 11.40 -10.91
N PHE A 109 -3.81 10.22 -11.51
CA PHE A 109 -4.58 9.75 -12.66
C PHE A 109 -6.02 9.32 -12.31
N PHE A 110 -6.34 9.16 -11.02
CA PHE A 110 -7.64 8.63 -10.58
C PHE A 110 -8.29 9.56 -9.53
N GLY A 111 -8.14 10.88 -9.69
CA GLY A 111 -8.80 11.88 -8.86
C GLY A 111 -8.39 11.85 -7.39
N LEU A 112 -7.13 11.46 -7.11
CA LEU A 112 -6.53 11.38 -5.77
C LEU A 112 -7.26 10.45 -4.79
N ARG A 113 -8.07 9.52 -5.31
CA ARG A 113 -8.82 8.53 -4.51
C ARG A 113 -8.33 7.13 -4.83
N GLY A 114 -7.29 6.70 -4.12
CA GLY A 114 -6.64 5.39 -4.27
C GLY A 114 -6.84 4.44 -3.09
N GLY A 115 -5.99 3.42 -3.03
CA GLY A 115 -6.04 2.38 -2.01
C GLY A 115 -5.36 2.78 -0.69
N LYS A 116 -5.10 1.81 0.18
CA LYS A 116 -4.44 2.02 1.49
C LYS A 116 -2.93 1.83 1.48
N GLY A 117 -2.35 1.45 0.35
CA GLY A 117 -0.91 1.37 0.17
C GLY A 117 -0.21 0.15 0.76
N VAL A 118 -0.91 -0.81 1.38
CA VAL A 118 -0.27 -1.98 2.04
C VAL A 118 0.58 -2.80 1.06
N ALA A 119 0.05 -3.13 -0.12
CA ALA A 119 0.78 -3.91 -1.12
C ALA A 119 2.01 -3.16 -1.67
N THR A 120 1.84 -1.88 -2.00
CA THR A 120 2.94 -1.03 -2.47
C THR A 120 3.98 -0.77 -1.39
N ALA A 121 3.57 -0.63 -0.13
CA ALA A 121 4.46 -0.56 1.02
C ALA A 121 5.22 -1.87 1.20
N ALA A 122 4.59 -3.03 1.06
CA ALA A 122 5.26 -4.32 1.15
C ALA A 122 6.35 -4.48 0.07
N GLY A 123 6.06 -4.09 -1.18
CA GLY A 123 7.07 -4.08 -2.24
C GLY A 123 8.21 -3.10 -1.96
N THR A 124 7.87 -1.87 -1.58
CA THR A 124 8.84 -0.81 -1.26
C THR A 124 9.75 -1.22 -0.10
N LEU A 125 9.17 -1.55 1.06
CA LEU A 125 9.90 -1.94 2.26
C LEU A 125 10.66 -3.25 2.04
N GLY A 126 10.09 -4.19 1.27
CA GLY A 126 10.75 -5.43 0.89
C GLY A 126 12.03 -5.20 0.10
N SER A 127 12.04 -4.20 -0.78
CA SER A 127 13.25 -3.79 -1.50
C SER A 127 14.22 -2.98 -0.64
N LEU A 128 13.72 -2.16 0.30
CA LEU A 128 14.55 -1.37 1.21
C LEU A 128 15.26 -2.23 2.25
N ALA A 129 14.49 -3.06 2.96
CA ALA A 129 14.93 -3.89 4.07
C ALA A 129 14.22 -5.27 4.02
N PRO A 130 14.72 -6.20 3.19
CA PRO A 130 14.07 -7.49 2.95
C PRO A 130 13.80 -8.27 4.24
N LEU A 131 14.79 -8.34 5.13
CA LEU A 131 14.66 -9.13 6.35
C LEU A 131 13.70 -8.51 7.36
N ALA A 132 13.70 -7.19 7.52
CA ALA A 132 12.75 -6.50 8.39
C ALA A 132 11.32 -6.68 7.87
N THR A 133 11.14 -6.59 6.55
CA THR A 133 9.84 -6.82 5.90
C THR A 133 9.38 -8.26 6.07
N LEU A 134 10.28 -9.24 5.93
CA LEU A 134 9.95 -10.65 6.15
C LEU A 134 9.56 -10.92 7.61
N ALA A 135 10.31 -10.36 8.57
CA ALA A 135 9.97 -10.46 9.99
C ALA A 135 8.60 -9.84 10.29
N SER A 136 8.31 -8.65 9.73
CA SER A 136 6.98 -8.04 9.84
C SER A 136 5.89 -8.84 9.13
N LEU A 137 6.17 -9.48 8.01
CA LEU A 137 5.23 -10.36 7.32
C LEU A 137 4.88 -11.57 8.19
N VAL A 138 5.84 -12.14 8.93
CA VAL A 138 5.53 -13.18 9.92
C VAL A 138 4.55 -12.65 10.97
N VAL A 139 4.81 -11.46 11.53
CA VAL A 139 3.89 -10.83 12.50
C VAL A 139 2.50 -10.59 11.90
N PHE A 140 2.43 -10.11 10.66
CA PHE A 140 1.18 -9.93 9.94
C PHE A 140 0.38 -11.23 9.87
N LEU A 141 1.02 -12.31 9.43
CA LEU A 141 0.38 -13.60 9.26
C LEU A 141 -0.11 -14.15 10.59
N LEU A 142 0.67 -14.01 11.68
CA LEU A 142 0.25 -14.40 13.02
C LEU A 142 -0.98 -13.61 13.50
N VAL A 143 -1.00 -12.29 13.32
CA VAL A 143 -2.13 -11.43 13.72
C VAL A 143 -3.38 -11.77 12.90
N VAL A 144 -3.24 -11.96 11.58
CA VAL A 144 -4.36 -12.31 10.70
C VAL A 144 -4.87 -13.72 10.98
N ALA A 145 -3.99 -14.69 11.23
CA ALA A 145 -4.37 -16.05 11.59
C ALA A 145 -5.16 -16.08 12.92
N TRP A 146 -4.73 -15.27 13.90
CA TRP A 146 -5.39 -15.22 15.21
C TRP A 146 -6.70 -14.41 15.18
N LYS A 147 -6.67 -13.17 14.69
CA LYS A 147 -7.79 -12.22 14.80
C LYS A 147 -8.67 -12.15 13.56
N ARG A 148 -8.22 -12.70 12.42
CA ARG A 148 -8.90 -12.64 11.11
C ARG A 148 -9.15 -11.22 10.59
N TYR A 149 -8.48 -10.21 11.13
CA TYR A 149 -8.56 -8.82 10.64
C TYR A 149 -7.32 -8.44 9.84
N VAL A 150 -7.47 -8.31 8.52
CA VAL A 150 -6.39 -7.87 7.61
C VAL A 150 -5.94 -6.44 7.93
N SER A 151 -6.88 -5.57 8.31
CA SER A 151 -6.60 -4.19 8.71
C SER A 151 -5.74 -4.11 9.96
N LEU A 152 -6.04 -4.92 10.98
CA LEU A 152 -5.23 -4.99 12.21
C LEU A 152 -3.81 -5.46 11.90
N GLY A 153 -3.67 -6.55 11.13
CA GLY A 153 -2.35 -7.04 10.71
C GLY A 153 -1.55 -5.95 9.97
N SER A 154 -2.19 -5.20 9.08
CA SER A 154 -1.53 -4.13 8.31
C SER A 154 -1.03 -2.99 9.20
N ILE A 155 -1.77 -2.61 10.24
CA ILE A 155 -1.37 -1.56 11.20
C ILE A 155 -0.21 -2.06 12.09
N VAL A 156 -0.25 -3.33 12.52
CA VAL A 156 0.85 -3.91 13.30
C VAL A 156 2.14 -3.98 12.48
N VAL A 157 2.05 -4.30 11.18
CA VAL A 157 3.20 -4.24 10.27
C VAL A 157 3.77 -2.83 10.15
N ALA A 158 2.90 -1.83 10.03
CA ALA A 158 3.30 -0.44 9.93
C ALA A 158 4.17 0.03 11.12
N ALA A 159 3.95 -0.53 12.31
CA ALA A 159 4.77 -0.28 13.49
C ALA A 159 6.01 -1.21 13.58
N THR A 160 5.85 -2.49 13.31
CA THR A 160 6.94 -3.49 13.50
C THR A 160 8.05 -3.37 12.46
N CYS A 161 7.76 -2.96 11.22
CA CYS A 161 8.77 -2.91 10.18
C CYS A 161 9.90 -1.91 10.49
N PRO A 162 9.64 -0.63 10.83
CA PRO A 162 10.71 0.28 11.24
C PRO A 162 11.43 -0.20 12.51
N ALA A 163 10.73 -0.85 13.45
CA ALA A 163 11.37 -1.43 14.63
C ALA A 163 12.38 -2.54 14.26
N PHE A 164 12.02 -3.45 13.34
CA PHE A 164 12.95 -4.47 12.84
C PHE A 164 14.09 -3.91 11.99
N MET A 165 13.89 -2.78 11.31
CA MET A 165 14.97 -2.07 10.61
C MET A 165 16.02 -1.48 11.56
N VAL A 166 15.67 -1.26 12.82
CA VAL A 166 16.62 -0.85 13.88
C VAL A 166 17.19 -2.09 14.60
N LEU A 167 16.33 -3.01 15.02
CA LEU A 167 16.69 -4.16 15.85
C LEU A 167 17.66 -5.13 15.13
N LEU A 168 17.35 -5.54 13.90
CA LEU A 168 18.10 -6.62 13.23
C LEU A 168 19.54 -6.23 12.86
N PRO A 169 19.84 -4.99 12.39
CA PRO A 169 21.23 -4.54 12.24
C PRO A 169 21.95 -4.44 13.57
N THR A 170 21.29 -3.91 14.61
CA THR A 170 21.86 -3.73 15.95
C THR A 170 22.30 -5.07 16.56
N LEU A 171 21.45 -6.09 16.49
CA LEU A 171 21.77 -7.46 16.96
C LEU A 171 22.95 -8.11 16.20
N ARG A 172 23.30 -7.59 15.02
CA ARG A 172 24.41 -8.08 14.19
C ARG A 172 25.64 -7.18 14.23
N GLY A 173 25.65 -6.15 15.09
CA GLY A 173 26.72 -5.15 15.12
C GLY A 173 26.87 -4.36 13.83
N ARG A 174 25.80 -4.23 13.03
CA ARG A 174 25.78 -3.45 11.78
C ARG A 174 25.17 -2.06 12.00
N PRO A 175 25.65 -1.03 11.29
CA PRO A 175 25.09 0.32 11.40
C PRO A 175 23.63 0.36 10.92
N VAL A 176 22.82 1.19 11.58
CA VAL A 176 21.42 1.44 11.22
C VAL A 176 21.35 2.51 10.14
N ALA A 177 20.67 2.19 9.03
CA ALA A 177 20.44 3.13 7.94
C ALA A 177 19.26 4.07 8.26
N TRP A 178 19.51 5.09 9.10
CA TRP A 178 18.49 6.00 9.62
C TRP A 178 17.58 6.67 8.55
N PRO A 179 18.08 7.10 7.36
CA PRO A 179 17.19 7.63 6.32
C PRO A 179 16.12 6.64 5.86
N LEU A 180 16.47 5.35 5.75
CA LEU A 180 15.54 4.30 5.35
C LEU A 180 14.53 4.00 6.48
N VAL A 181 14.98 4.04 7.74
CA VAL A 181 14.09 3.92 8.91
C VAL A 181 13.08 5.06 8.93
N ALA A 182 13.51 6.31 8.70
CA ALA A 182 12.62 7.46 8.59
C ALA A 182 11.60 7.31 7.47
N GLY A 183 12.02 6.83 6.29
CA GLY A 183 11.11 6.48 5.19
C GLY A 183 10.09 5.41 5.57
N ALA A 184 10.51 4.36 6.27
CA ALA A 184 9.63 3.30 6.75
C ALA A 184 8.63 3.80 7.80
N VAL A 185 9.05 4.67 8.71
CA VAL A 185 8.15 5.35 9.66
C VAL A 185 7.12 6.19 8.92
N ALA A 186 7.54 7.01 7.95
CA ALA A 186 6.62 7.82 7.15
C ALA A 186 5.59 6.95 6.39
N ILE A 187 6.03 5.86 5.76
CA ILE A 187 5.15 4.88 5.13
C ILE A 187 4.17 4.28 6.16
N GLY A 188 4.67 3.89 7.33
CA GLY A 188 3.86 3.32 8.41
C GLY A 188 2.78 4.28 8.91
N LEU A 189 3.11 5.56 9.07
CA LEU A 189 2.16 6.62 9.43
C LEU A 189 1.10 6.82 8.35
N LEU A 190 1.49 6.88 7.08
CA LEU A 190 0.56 6.99 5.94
C LEU A 190 -0.41 5.80 5.87
N VAL A 191 0.11 4.57 6.04
CA VAL A 191 -0.71 3.35 6.05
C VAL A 191 -1.69 3.39 7.22
N THR A 192 -1.22 3.74 8.41
CA THR A 192 -2.06 3.85 9.62
C THR A 192 -3.15 4.90 9.43
N TRP A 193 -2.81 6.06 8.88
CA TRP A 193 -3.77 7.13 8.55
C TRP A 193 -4.86 6.68 7.57
N LYS A 194 -4.48 5.94 6.51
CA LYS A 194 -5.45 5.37 5.56
C LYS A 194 -6.30 4.27 6.17
N HIS A 195 -5.92 3.73 7.33
CA HIS A 195 -6.70 2.76 8.10
C HIS A 195 -7.57 3.38 9.19
N ARG A 196 -7.62 4.70 9.38
CA ARG A 196 -8.43 5.35 10.45
C ARG A 196 -9.89 4.87 10.54
N ALA A 197 -10.54 4.65 9.40
CA ALA A 197 -11.92 4.13 9.37
C ALA A 197 -12.01 2.66 9.81
N ASN A 198 -10.97 1.86 9.52
CA ASN A 198 -10.86 0.48 9.99
C ASN A 198 -10.56 0.44 11.48
N ILE A 199 -9.72 1.35 11.98
CA ILE A 199 -9.47 1.51 13.42
C ILE A 199 -10.77 1.81 14.15
N GLY A 200 -11.58 2.77 13.65
CA GLY A 200 -12.89 3.06 14.22
C GLY A 200 -13.81 1.84 14.27
N ARG A 201 -13.86 1.04 13.20
CA ARG A 201 -14.64 -0.22 13.18
C ARG A 201 -14.08 -1.30 14.10
N LEU A 202 -12.75 -1.42 14.23
CA LEU A 202 -12.11 -2.36 15.16
C LEU A 202 -12.50 -2.02 16.61
N LEU A 203 -12.47 -0.73 16.97
CA LEU A 203 -12.85 -0.26 18.30
C LEU A 203 -14.33 -0.51 18.62
N ARG A 204 -15.21 -0.47 17.61
CA ARG A 204 -16.64 -0.77 17.75
C ARG A 204 -17.00 -2.26 17.56
N GLY A 205 -16.04 -3.12 17.21
CA GLY A 205 -16.31 -4.52 16.90
C GLY A 205 -17.03 -4.76 15.55
N GLU A 206 -17.04 -3.78 14.65
CA GLU A 206 -17.73 -3.79 13.35
C GLU A 206 -16.80 -4.12 12.17
N GLU A 207 -15.50 -4.35 12.41
CA GLU A 207 -14.56 -4.61 11.33
C GLU A 207 -14.81 -6.00 10.73
N LYS A 208 -14.87 -6.07 9.40
CA LYS A 208 -15.16 -7.33 8.69
C LYS A 208 -14.01 -8.32 8.84
N ARG A 209 -14.32 -9.56 9.20
CA ARG A 209 -13.33 -10.64 9.27
C ARG A 209 -13.03 -11.18 7.87
N LEU A 210 -11.82 -11.69 7.71
CA LEU A 210 -11.41 -12.37 6.49
C LEU A 210 -12.26 -13.65 6.33
N GLY A 211 -12.97 -13.75 5.21
CA GLY A 211 -13.83 -14.89 4.85
C GLY A 211 -15.32 -14.72 5.16
N GLU A 212 -15.75 -13.61 5.77
CA GLU A 212 -17.19 -13.32 5.91
C GLU A 212 -17.79 -12.97 4.53
N ARG A 213 -18.83 -13.72 4.10
CA ARG A 213 -19.65 -13.37 2.94
C ARG A 213 -20.53 -12.17 3.31
N ALA A 214 -20.69 -11.23 2.38
CA ALA A 214 -21.71 -10.20 2.54
C ALA A 214 -23.08 -10.88 2.44
N GLU A 215 -23.94 -10.67 3.44
CA GLU A 215 -25.32 -11.09 3.39
C GLU A 215 -26.01 -10.32 2.24
N VAL A 216 -26.50 -11.04 1.24
CA VAL A 216 -27.34 -10.47 0.19
C VAL A 216 -28.71 -10.36 0.82
N THR A 217 -29.10 -9.16 1.26
CA THR A 217 -30.50 -8.90 1.58
C THR A 217 -31.30 -9.03 0.29
N SER A 218 -32.01 -10.15 0.15
CA SER A 218 -33.03 -10.31 -0.89
C SER A 218 -34.03 -9.16 -0.77
N PRO A 219 -34.52 -8.58 -1.88
CA PRO A 219 -35.60 -7.63 -1.82
C PRO A 219 -36.81 -8.28 -1.11
N PRO A 220 -37.59 -7.51 -0.34
CA PRO A 220 -38.80 -8.06 0.29
C PRO A 220 -39.68 -8.70 -0.79
N PRO A 221 -40.26 -9.88 -0.53
CA PRO A 221 -41.18 -10.50 -1.48
C PRO A 221 -42.29 -9.49 -1.78
N GLY A 222 -42.44 -9.16 -3.06
CA GLY A 222 -43.47 -8.24 -3.53
C GLY A 222 -44.81 -8.69 -2.97
N GLY A 223 -45.47 -7.79 -2.24
CA GLY A 223 -46.81 -8.04 -1.75
C GLY A 223 -47.73 -8.29 -2.93
N GLU A 224 -48.32 -9.48 -2.97
CA GLU A 224 -49.50 -9.77 -3.77
C GLU A 224 -50.64 -8.88 -3.26
N GLY A 225 -50.71 -7.67 -3.80
CA GLY A 225 -51.86 -6.79 -3.67
C GLY A 225 -52.94 -7.25 -4.63
N GLY A 226 -53.81 -8.13 -4.14
CA GLY A 226 -54.99 -8.58 -4.86
C GLY A 226 -55.84 -7.42 -5.35
N GLN A 227 -56.06 -7.36 -6.66
CA GLN A 227 -57.23 -6.70 -7.23
C GLN A 227 -58.37 -7.72 -7.26
N ARG A 228 -59.24 -7.61 -6.26
CA ARG A 228 -60.63 -8.07 -6.33
C ARG A 228 -61.49 -6.85 -6.70
N ALA A 229 -62.51 -7.15 -7.52
CA ALA A 229 -63.61 -6.32 -8.01
C ALA A 229 -63.30 -5.52 -9.28
#